data_AF-A0A3E0W5W3-F1
#
_entry.id   AF-A0A3E0W5W3-F1
#
_cell.length_a   1.000
_cell.length_b   1.000
_cell.length_c   1.000
_cell.angle_alpha   90.00
_cell.angle_beta   90.00
_cell.angle_gamma   90.00
#
_symmetry.space_group_name_H-M   'P 1'
#
loop_
_entity.id
_entity.type
_entity.pdbx_description
1 polymer ?
#
loop_
_entity_poly.entity_id
_entity_poly.type
_entity_poly.pdbx_seq_one_letter_code
_entity_poly.pdbx_strand_id
1 'polypeptide(L)'
;MLPYEVNGLPLHILLVHVVVIVLPAAALMTVLGAVWPAFRRRLGVLTPLVALIGLVSVPLATNAGEWLEARVTSTPLIQAHVALGDTLLPWAVGLFLVSLGIWVWYRWFAAVRVPAEGRGVRAGSPRPAGSLVPAGFAAPGTPAADSSGDEPLHGDDPYAPLSGAATTTPGVRPTAPARARVGRTTSAVVSVAWIVLALVVSTGTVVKVVQIGESGSSAVWQGSFSTDPVEG
;
A
#
# COMPACT_ATOMS: atom_id res chain seq x y z
N MET A 1 17.73 40.26 -1.26
CA MET A 1 17.94 38.81 -1.04
C MET A 1 17.69 38.56 0.44
N LEU A 2 16.80 37.64 0.81
CA LEU A 2 16.53 37.37 2.23
C LEU A 2 17.80 36.74 2.84
N PRO A 3 18.26 37.16 4.03
CA PRO A 3 19.39 36.51 4.68
C PRO A 3 19.03 35.05 4.97
N TYR A 4 19.87 34.11 4.53
CA TYR A 4 19.71 32.68 4.81
C TYR A 4 20.30 32.33 6.19
N GLU A 5 19.84 33.03 7.22
CA GLU A 5 20.27 32.83 8.61
C GLU A 5 19.04 32.69 9.50
N VAL A 6 19.15 31.82 10.51
CA VAL A 6 18.13 31.66 11.56
C VAL A 6 18.85 31.75 12.89
N ASN A 7 18.48 32.75 13.71
CA ASN A 7 19.12 33.00 15.00
C ASN A 7 20.65 33.16 14.92
N GLY A 8 21.18 33.74 13.82
CA GLY A 8 22.61 33.94 13.59
C GLY A 8 23.37 32.69 13.10
N LEU A 9 22.67 31.57 12.84
CA LEU A 9 23.27 30.37 12.27
C LEU A 9 22.96 30.25 10.77
N PRO A 10 23.92 29.78 9.95
CA PRO A 10 23.67 29.50 8.53
C PRO A 10 22.51 28.52 8.35
N LEU A 11 21.49 28.92 7.59
CA LEU A 11 20.32 28.09 7.32
C LEU A 11 20.70 26.77 6.63
N HIS A 12 21.80 26.76 5.88
CA HIS A 12 22.34 25.57 5.24
C HIS A 12 22.46 24.38 6.21
N ILE A 13 22.99 24.59 7.42
CA ILE A 13 23.19 23.52 8.40
C ILE A 13 21.86 22.93 8.85
N LEU A 14 20.86 23.77 9.11
CA LEU A 14 19.53 23.32 9.52
C LEU A 14 18.84 22.55 8.38
N LEU A 15 18.97 23.03 7.15
CA LEU A 15 18.40 22.37 5.98
C LEU A 15 19.10 21.04 5.67
N VAL A 16 20.42 20.94 5.87
CA VAL A 16 21.15 19.67 5.74
C VAL A 16 20.57 18.62 6.68
N HIS A 17 20.25 18.95 7.94
CA HIS A 17 19.61 18.00 8.86
C HIS A 17 18.28 17.48 8.33
N VAL A 18 17.47 18.35 7.72
CA VAL A 18 16.22 17.93 7.08
C VAL A 18 16.52 16.97 5.92
N VAL A 19 17.44 17.33 5.02
CA VAL A 19 17.78 16.52 3.84
C VAL A 19 18.33 15.14 4.23
N VAL A 20 19.28 15.08 5.16
CA VAL A 20 19.95 13.82 5.56
C VAL A 20 19.03 12.87 6.32
N ILE A 21 17.94 13.36 6.91
CA ILE A 21 16.93 12.51 7.56
C ILE A 21 15.83 12.13 6.56
N VAL A 22 15.28 13.12 5.86
CA VAL A 22 14.08 12.96 5.03
C VAL A 22 14.35 12.14 3.77
N LEU A 23 15.47 12.35 3.06
CA LEU A 23 15.75 11.59 1.83
C LEU A 23 15.98 10.09 2.12
N PRO A 24 16.82 9.68 3.09
CA PRO A 24 16.95 8.26 3.43
C PRO A 24 15.65 7.65 3.97
N ALA A 25 14.87 8.39 4.76
CA ALA A 25 13.56 7.94 5.21
C ALA A 25 12.61 7.72 4.02
N ALA A 26 12.54 8.67 3.07
CA ALA A 26 11.75 8.55 1.85
C ALA A 26 12.20 7.35 1.00
N ALA A 27 13.51 7.12 0.86
CA ALA A 27 14.08 5.98 0.15
C ALA A 27 13.63 4.66 0.79
N LEU A 28 13.76 4.54 2.11
CA LEU A 28 13.30 3.36 2.85
C LEU A 28 11.79 3.15 2.69
N MET A 29 10.99 4.19 2.86
CA MET A 29 9.54 4.10 2.68
C MET A 29 9.15 3.73 1.25
N THR A 30 9.89 4.19 0.24
CA THR A 30 9.66 3.87 -1.17
C THR A 30 9.96 2.39 -1.45
N VAL A 31 11.07 1.87 -0.95
CA VAL A 31 11.39 0.43 -1.04
C VAL A 31 10.33 -0.40 -0.32
N LEU A 32 9.99 -0.08 0.93
CA LEU A 32 8.93 -0.77 1.69
C LEU A 32 7.58 -0.72 0.98
N GLY A 33 7.25 0.42 0.36
CA GLY A 33 6.07 0.60 -0.48
C GLY A 33 6.11 -0.23 -1.77
N ALA A 34 7.28 -0.53 -2.32
CA ALA A 34 7.41 -1.38 -3.48
C ALA A 34 7.22 -2.87 -3.11
N VAL A 35 7.89 -3.34 -2.05
CA VAL A 35 7.93 -4.78 -1.70
C VAL A 35 6.80 -5.27 -0.79
N TRP A 36 6.22 -4.44 0.09
CA TRP A 36 5.28 -4.92 1.11
C TRP A 36 3.82 -4.44 0.94
N PRO A 37 2.99 -5.12 0.11
CA PRO A 37 1.64 -5.53 0.50
C PRO A 37 0.75 -4.58 1.29
N ALA A 38 0.72 -4.94 2.56
CA ALA A 38 -0.15 -4.46 3.60
C ALA A 38 0.34 -3.13 4.19
N PHE A 39 1.66 -2.90 4.24
CA PHE A 39 2.25 -1.67 4.78
C PHE A 39 1.85 -0.43 3.97
N ARG A 40 1.61 -0.62 2.67
CA ARG A 40 1.22 0.41 1.68
C ARG A 40 -0.15 1.03 1.96
N ARG A 41 -1.06 0.27 2.58
CA ARG A 41 -2.40 0.77 2.92
C ARG A 41 -2.36 1.77 4.06
N ARG A 42 -1.36 1.68 4.95
CA ARG A 42 -1.15 2.64 6.05
C ARG A 42 -0.30 3.83 5.63
N LEU A 43 0.69 3.61 4.77
CA LEU A 43 1.59 4.66 4.31
C LEU A 43 0.97 5.63 3.29
N GLY A 44 -0.05 5.22 2.52
CA GLY A 44 -0.89 6.13 1.73
C GLY A 44 -0.14 7.26 0.99
N VAL A 45 -0.63 8.49 1.14
CA VAL A 45 -0.03 9.72 0.59
C VAL A 45 1.26 10.13 1.31
N LEU A 46 1.57 9.55 2.48
CA LEU A 46 2.71 9.96 3.28
C LEU A 46 4.04 9.71 2.55
N THR A 47 4.21 8.57 1.87
CA THR A 47 5.47 8.27 1.16
C THR A 47 5.83 9.30 0.08
N PRO A 48 4.94 9.64 -0.88
CA PRO A 48 5.25 10.69 -1.86
C PRO A 48 5.33 12.08 -1.22
N LEU A 49 4.60 12.35 -0.14
CA LEU A 49 4.69 13.62 0.58
C LEU A 49 6.06 13.79 1.25
N VAL A 50 6.57 12.77 1.94
CA VAL A 50 7.91 12.79 2.55
C VAL A 50 8.99 12.92 1.47
N ALA A 51 8.85 12.22 0.35
CA ALA A 51 9.75 12.38 -0.80
C ALA A 51 9.68 13.80 -1.40
N LEU A 52 8.50 14.41 -1.45
CA LEU A 52 8.31 15.79 -1.91
C LEU A 52 8.96 16.80 -0.96
N ILE A 53 8.83 16.61 0.36
CA ILE A 53 9.55 17.43 1.35
C ILE A 53 11.04 17.34 1.09
N GLY A 54 11.59 16.14 0.94
CA GLY A 54 13.00 15.95 0.61
C GLY A 54 13.41 16.65 -0.69
N LEU A 55 12.60 16.51 -1.75
CA LEU A 55 12.82 17.16 -3.04
C LEU A 55 12.85 18.70 -2.93
N VAL A 56 11.94 19.29 -2.16
CA VAL A 56 11.89 20.75 -1.95
C VAL A 56 13.04 21.22 -1.05
N SER A 57 13.43 20.42 -0.07
CA SER A 57 14.54 20.75 0.84
C SER A 57 15.90 20.79 0.14
N VAL A 58 16.14 19.98 -0.89
CA VAL A 58 17.42 19.96 -1.63
C VAL A 58 17.78 21.33 -2.23
N PRO A 59 16.97 21.96 -3.10
CA PRO A 59 17.33 23.26 -3.67
C PRO A 59 17.39 24.36 -2.60
N LEU A 60 16.60 24.27 -1.52
CA LEU A 60 16.72 25.19 -0.40
C LEU A 60 18.09 25.06 0.27
N ALA A 61 18.56 23.83 0.48
CA ALA A 61 19.87 23.57 1.07
C ALA A 61 21.01 24.03 0.15
N THR A 62 20.91 23.79 -1.17
CA THR A 62 21.89 24.25 -2.17
C THR A 62 21.98 25.77 -2.19
N ASN A 63 20.86 26.48 -2.33
CA ASN A 63 20.85 27.96 -2.33
C ASN A 63 21.42 28.55 -1.03
N ALA A 64 21.10 27.94 0.13
CA ALA A 64 21.67 28.36 1.40
C ALA A 64 23.17 28.06 1.51
N GLY A 65 23.64 26.99 0.86
CA GLY A 65 25.04 26.59 0.78
C GLY A 65 25.87 27.53 -0.09
N GLU A 66 25.37 27.90 -1.27
CA GLU A 66 26.01 28.90 -2.15
C GLU A 66 26.14 30.27 -1.46
N TRP A 67 25.13 30.65 -0.68
CA TRP A 67 25.21 31.85 0.15
C TRP A 67 26.33 31.73 1.20
N LEU A 68 26.50 30.56 1.83
CA LEU A 68 27.55 30.32 2.82
C LEU A 68 28.94 30.23 2.16
N GLU A 69 29.05 29.63 0.99
CA GLU A 69 30.30 29.49 0.21
C GLU A 69 30.94 30.86 -0.03
N ALA A 70 30.14 31.87 -0.38
CA ALA A 70 30.61 33.25 -0.57
C ALA A 70 31.15 33.93 0.71
N ARG A 71 31.05 33.28 1.88
CA ARG A 71 31.40 33.80 3.21
C ARG A 71 32.44 32.96 3.94
N VAL A 72 32.86 31.84 3.37
CA VAL A 72 33.91 30.97 3.93
C VAL A 72 35.13 30.97 3.02
N THR A 73 36.29 30.59 3.56
CA THR A 73 37.51 30.51 2.75
C THR A 73 37.37 29.40 1.73
N SER A 74 37.50 29.71 0.44
CA SER A 74 37.44 28.71 -0.62
C SER A 74 38.62 27.74 -0.52
N THR A 75 38.33 26.45 -0.41
CA THR A 75 39.32 25.37 -0.41
C THR A 75 38.93 24.30 -1.43
N PRO A 76 39.89 23.49 -1.92
CA PRO A 76 39.57 22.38 -2.84
C PRO A 76 38.54 21.39 -2.26
N LEU A 77 38.53 21.20 -0.94
CA LEU A 77 37.58 20.31 -0.26
C LEU A 77 36.16 20.88 -0.27
N ILE A 78 36.00 22.18 -0.06
CA ILE A 78 34.70 22.86 -0.13
C ILE A 78 34.15 22.77 -1.56
N GLN A 79 34.97 23.03 -2.59
CA GLN A 79 34.51 22.90 -3.98
C GLN A 79 34.12 21.47 -4.34
N ALA A 80 34.83 20.46 -3.81
CA ALA A 80 34.46 19.06 -4.01
C ALA A 80 33.11 18.72 -3.35
N HIS A 81 32.84 19.27 -2.16
CA HIS A 81 31.55 19.12 -1.48
C HIS A 81 30.41 19.78 -2.26
N VAL A 82 30.61 21.02 -2.74
CA VAL A 82 29.62 21.74 -3.58
C VAL A 82 29.31 20.95 -4.84
N ALA A 83 30.33 20.51 -5.57
CA ALA A 83 30.16 19.72 -6.79
C ALA A 83 29.41 18.40 -6.55
N LEU A 84 29.60 17.76 -5.40
CA LEU A 84 28.81 16.58 -5.02
C LEU A 84 27.36 16.95 -4.67
N GLY A 85 27.14 18.05 -3.97
CA GLY A 85 25.83 18.60 -3.62
C GLY A 85 24.94 18.81 -4.84
N ASP A 86 25.49 19.37 -5.92
CA ASP A 86 24.77 19.62 -7.18
C ASP A 86 24.24 18.34 -7.84
N THR A 87 24.88 17.20 -7.58
CA THR A 87 24.44 15.92 -8.13
C THR A 87 23.24 15.31 -7.41
N LEU A 88 22.81 15.84 -6.25
CA LEU A 88 21.74 15.23 -5.44
C LEU A 88 20.33 15.46 -6.03
N LEU A 89 20.11 16.62 -6.65
CA LEU A 89 18.76 17.04 -7.10
C LEU A 89 18.11 16.03 -8.08
N PRO A 90 18.81 15.52 -9.13
CA PRO A 90 18.24 14.51 -10.02
C PRO A 90 17.80 13.23 -9.29
N TRP A 91 18.54 12.81 -8.25
CA TRP A 91 18.18 11.64 -7.45
C TRP A 91 16.96 11.90 -6.57
N ALA A 92 16.85 13.09 -5.98
CA ALA A 92 15.67 13.48 -5.21
C ALA A 92 14.41 13.53 -6.11
N VAL A 93 14.54 14.07 -7.33
CA VAL A 93 13.47 14.05 -8.34
C VAL A 93 13.09 12.62 -8.69
N GLY A 94 14.08 11.78 -9.01
CA GLY A 94 13.85 10.36 -9.30
C GLY A 94 13.12 9.65 -8.17
N LEU A 95 13.54 9.87 -6.92
CA LEU A 95 12.92 9.25 -5.75
C LEU A 95 11.46 9.67 -5.59
N PHE A 96 11.17 10.96 -5.74
CA PHE A 96 9.79 11.48 -5.71
C PHE A 96 8.94 10.88 -6.83
N LEU A 97 9.43 10.86 -8.07
CA LEU A 97 8.68 10.33 -9.22
C LEU A 97 8.40 8.84 -9.07
N VAL A 98 9.35 8.06 -8.57
CA VAL A 98 9.16 6.63 -8.33
C VAL A 98 8.16 6.40 -7.21
N SER A 99 8.30 7.12 -6.10
CA SER A 99 7.36 7.06 -4.97
C SER A 99 5.93 7.42 -5.41
N LEU A 100 5.78 8.49 -6.18
CA LEU A 100 4.50 8.93 -6.72
C LEU A 100 3.94 7.93 -7.73
N GLY A 101 4.77 7.41 -8.64
CA GLY A 101 4.37 6.44 -9.66
C GLY A 101 3.87 5.14 -9.04
N ILE A 102 4.57 4.63 -8.02
CA ILE A 102 4.14 3.50 -7.21
C ILE A 102 2.77 3.79 -6.57
N TRP A 103 2.62 4.95 -5.91
CA TRP A 103 1.37 5.33 -5.26
C TRP A 103 0.20 5.43 -6.25
N VAL A 104 0.36 6.14 -7.38
CA VAL A 104 -0.67 6.28 -8.43
C VAL A 104 -1.03 4.92 -9.03
N TRP A 105 -0.01 4.12 -9.39
CA TRP A 105 -0.21 2.79 -9.98
C TRP A 105 -1.10 1.91 -9.10
N TYR A 106 -0.78 1.83 -7.81
CA TYR A 106 -1.57 1.04 -6.88
C TYR A 106 -2.94 1.66 -6.59
N ARG A 107 -3.06 3.00 -6.54
CA ARG A 107 -4.33 3.66 -6.28
C ARG A 107 -5.36 3.42 -7.38
N TRP A 108 -4.93 3.30 -8.63
CA TRP A 108 -5.82 3.20 -9.80
C TRP A 108 -5.94 1.77 -10.34
N PHE A 109 -4.86 0.99 -10.38
CA PHE A 109 -4.87 -0.34 -11.02
C PHE A 109 -5.01 -1.51 -10.05
N ALA A 110 -4.66 -1.35 -8.77
CA ALA A 110 -4.70 -2.45 -7.79
C ALA A 110 -6.05 -2.61 -7.07
N ALA A 111 -6.93 -1.61 -7.14
CA ALA A 111 -8.27 -1.65 -6.55
C ALA A 111 -9.23 -2.65 -7.26
N VAL A 112 -8.83 -3.24 -8.40
CA VAL A 112 -9.69 -4.09 -9.24
C VAL A 112 -9.56 -5.59 -8.91
N ARG A 113 -8.97 -5.98 -7.77
CA ARG A 113 -8.82 -7.40 -7.42
C ARG A 113 -9.35 -7.76 -6.03
N VAL A 114 -10.67 -7.91 -5.96
CA VAL A 114 -11.30 -8.95 -5.14
C VAL A 114 -12.40 -9.61 -5.99
N PRO A 115 -12.12 -10.61 -6.82
CA PRO A 115 -13.08 -11.70 -6.97
C PRO A 115 -13.10 -12.39 -5.60
N ALA A 116 -14.19 -12.22 -4.87
CA ALA A 116 -14.51 -13.09 -3.76
C ALA A 116 -14.65 -14.51 -4.34
N GLU A 117 -13.54 -15.24 -4.38
CA GLU A 117 -13.53 -16.63 -4.78
C GLU A 117 -14.17 -17.44 -3.66
N GLY A 118 -15.43 -17.77 -3.86
CA GLY A 118 -16.05 -18.96 -3.32
C GLY A 118 -15.98 -19.14 -1.81
N ARG A 119 -16.66 -18.28 -1.04
CA ARG A 119 -17.33 -18.82 0.15
C ARG A 119 -18.44 -19.72 -0.37
N GLY A 120 -18.12 -21.00 -0.46
CA GLY A 120 -18.91 -22.03 -1.10
C GLY A 120 -20.38 -21.93 -0.74
N VAL A 121 -21.18 -21.97 -1.80
CA VAL A 121 -22.50 -22.57 -1.83
C VAL A 121 -22.48 -23.85 -0.99
N ARG A 122 -22.94 -23.77 0.27
CA ARG A 122 -23.55 -24.92 0.95
C ARG A 122 -25.00 -24.98 0.45
N ALA A 123 -25.18 -25.47 -0.76
CA ALA A 123 -26.44 -26.04 -1.18
C ALA A 123 -26.37 -27.54 -0.90
N GLY A 124 -27.28 -28.03 -0.06
CA GLY A 124 -27.61 -29.45 0.01
C GLY A 124 -27.57 -30.07 1.40
N SER A 125 -28.64 -29.86 2.18
CA SER A 125 -29.56 -30.96 2.52
C SER A 125 -30.80 -30.40 3.24
N PRO A 126 -32.03 -30.55 2.70
CA PRO A 126 -33.23 -30.43 3.52
C PRO A 126 -33.31 -31.69 4.39
N ARG A 127 -33.24 -31.53 5.71
CA ARG A 127 -33.58 -32.61 6.66
C ARG A 127 -34.90 -32.25 7.36
N PRO A 128 -35.83 -33.21 7.48
CA PRO A 128 -37.23 -32.96 7.82
C PRO A 128 -37.41 -32.54 9.29
N ALA A 129 -38.51 -31.83 9.53
CA ALA A 129 -38.98 -31.42 10.84
C ALA A 129 -39.08 -32.63 11.79
N GLY A 130 -38.10 -32.76 12.69
CA GLY A 130 -38.12 -33.69 13.82
C GLY A 130 -38.54 -32.94 15.07
N SER A 131 -39.83 -33.02 15.38
CA SER A 131 -40.44 -33.03 16.71
C SER A 131 -39.45 -32.99 17.88
N LEU A 132 -39.37 -31.84 18.56
CA LEU A 132 -38.92 -31.76 19.95
C LEU A 132 -40.17 -31.65 20.81
N VAL A 133 -40.67 -32.79 21.27
CA VAL A 133 -41.58 -32.89 22.42
C VAL A 133 -40.72 -32.92 23.67
N PRO A 134 -40.75 -31.90 24.56
CA PRO A 134 -40.27 -32.09 25.91
C PRO A 134 -41.35 -32.83 26.71
N ALA A 135 -40.94 -33.95 27.31
CA ALA A 135 -41.72 -34.68 28.30
C ALA A 135 -41.95 -33.80 29.53
N GLY A 136 -43.22 -33.62 29.91
CA GLY A 136 -43.59 -32.80 31.06
C GLY A 136 -45.07 -32.93 31.41
N PHE A 137 -45.41 -34.05 32.04
CA PHE A 137 -46.35 -34.17 33.16
C PHE A 137 -47.66 -33.32 33.16
N ALA A 138 -48.79 -34.01 32.92
CA ALA A 138 -50.06 -33.96 33.70
C ALA A 138 -51.32 -34.04 32.81
N ALA A 139 -51.98 -35.19 32.84
CA ALA A 139 -53.44 -35.31 32.73
C ALA A 139 -54.04 -35.11 34.16
N PRO A 140 -55.31 -34.74 34.39
CA PRO A 140 -56.49 -35.26 33.68
C PRO A 140 -57.63 -34.26 33.40
N GLY A 141 -58.52 -34.65 32.47
CA GLY A 141 -59.82 -34.00 32.28
C GLY A 141 -60.50 -34.39 30.96
N THR A 142 -61.18 -35.52 30.94
CA THR A 142 -62.19 -35.87 29.92
C THR A 142 -63.57 -35.36 30.35
N PRO A 143 -64.37 -34.81 29.42
CA PRO A 143 -65.55 -35.54 28.91
C PRO A 143 -65.67 -35.41 27.37
N ALA A 144 -65.93 -36.48 26.59
CA ALA A 144 -67.20 -37.18 26.35
C ALA A 144 -68.25 -36.38 25.54
N ALA A 145 -68.42 -36.75 24.26
CA ALA A 145 -69.64 -36.74 23.42
C ALA A 145 -69.22 -37.30 22.04
N ASP A 146 -69.67 -38.48 21.59
CA ASP A 146 -70.89 -38.72 20.76
C ASP A 146 -70.87 -37.86 19.48
N SER A 147 -71.08 -38.36 18.25
CA SER A 147 -72.13 -39.25 17.72
C SER A 147 -71.60 -39.86 16.39
N SER A 148 -71.68 -41.18 16.16
CA SER A 148 -72.69 -41.87 15.33
C SER A 148 -73.00 -41.20 13.97
N GLY A 149 -72.72 -41.91 12.87
CA GLY A 149 -73.18 -41.53 11.53
C GLY A 149 -72.56 -42.34 10.40
N ASP A 150 -73.12 -43.53 10.20
CA ASP A 150 -73.39 -44.28 8.96
C ASP A 150 -72.72 -43.96 7.60
N GLU A 151 -72.17 -45.05 7.05
CA GLU A 151 -72.14 -45.56 5.67
C GLU A 151 -71.40 -44.88 4.49
N PRO A 152 -70.87 -45.71 3.55
CA PRO A 152 -70.00 -45.31 2.47
C PRO A 152 -70.74 -45.18 1.13
N LEU A 153 -70.28 -44.31 0.24
CA LEU A 153 -70.62 -44.42 -1.18
C LEU A 153 -69.57 -43.77 -2.09
N HIS A 154 -68.90 -44.67 -2.81
CA HIS A 154 -68.49 -44.60 -4.20
C HIS A 154 -68.94 -43.35 -4.97
N GLY A 155 -67.97 -42.52 -5.35
CA GLY A 155 -68.13 -41.42 -6.30
C GLY A 155 -66.83 -41.23 -7.07
N ASP A 156 -66.85 -41.62 -8.33
CA ASP A 156 -65.81 -41.33 -9.31
C ASP A 156 -65.70 -39.81 -9.50
N ASP A 157 -64.56 -39.22 -9.13
CA ASP A 157 -64.29 -37.79 -9.33
C ASP A 157 -63.76 -37.57 -10.76
N PRO A 158 -64.50 -36.90 -11.67
CA PRO A 158 -64.06 -36.67 -13.05
C PRO A 158 -63.15 -35.44 -13.20
N TYR A 159 -62.68 -34.83 -12.11
CA TYR A 159 -61.84 -33.63 -12.13
C TYR A 159 -60.51 -33.84 -11.38
N ALA A 160 -59.68 -34.74 -11.90
CA ALA A 160 -58.26 -34.79 -11.57
C ALA A 160 -57.54 -33.65 -12.32
N PRO A 161 -56.89 -32.68 -11.64
CA PRO A 161 -56.11 -31.66 -12.33
C PRO A 161 -54.87 -32.27 -12.97
N LEU A 162 -54.71 -31.97 -14.25
CA LEU A 162 -53.58 -32.32 -15.10
C LEU A 162 -52.26 -31.91 -14.42
N SER A 163 -51.49 -32.88 -13.93
CA SER A 163 -50.09 -32.67 -13.54
C SER A 163 -49.32 -32.21 -14.77
N GLY A 164 -48.99 -30.92 -14.78
CA GLY A 164 -48.24 -30.27 -15.85
C GLY A 164 -46.96 -31.03 -16.16
N ALA A 165 -46.87 -31.51 -17.40
CA ALA A 165 -45.66 -32.05 -17.97
C ALA A 165 -44.53 -31.04 -17.80
N ALA A 166 -43.50 -31.42 -17.04
CA ALA A 166 -42.26 -30.68 -16.96
C ALA A 166 -41.58 -30.72 -18.34
N THR A 167 -41.82 -29.68 -19.14
CA THR A 167 -41.04 -29.39 -20.34
C THR A 167 -39.59 -29.18 -19.93
N THR A 168 -38.77 -30.20 -20.11
CA THR A 168 -37.32 -30.12 -19.96
C THR A 168 -36.76 -29.37 -21.16
N THR A 169 -36.71 -28.05 -21.07
CA THR A 169 -35.93 -27.23 -22.00
C THR A 169 -34.46 -27.66 -21.89
N PRO A 170 -33.78 -28.05 -22.99
CA PRO A 170 -32.35 -28.34 -22.95
C PRO A 170 -31.62 -27.08 -22.48
N GLY A 171 -31.00 -27.16 -21.30
CA GLY A 171 -30.28 -26.04 -20.72
C GLY A 171 -29.20 -25.55 -21.66
N VAL A 172 -29.37 -24.34 -22.20
CA VAL A 172 -28.27 -23.60 -22.84
C VAL A 172 -27.25 -23.34 -21.74
N ARG A 173 -26.17 -24.12 -21.73
CA ARG A 173 -25.02 -23.93 -20.86
C ARG A 173 -24.51 -22.51 -21.14
N PRO A 174 -24.49 -21.58 -20.18
CA PRO A 174 -23.86 -20.28 -20.40
C PRO A 174 -22.39 -20.57 -20.72
N THR A 175 -21.97 -20.37 -21.96
CA THR A 175 -20.55 -20.37 -22.30
C THR A 175 -19.97 -19.18 -21.55
N ALA A 176 -19.37 -19.45 -20.39
CA ALA A 176 -18.67 -18.44 -19.62
C ALA A 176 -17.68 -17.76 -20.58
N PRO A 177 -17.72 -16.42 -20.73
CA PRO A 177 -16.76 -15.76 -21.59
C PRO A 177 -15.37 -16.13 -21.08
N ALA A 178 -14.46 -16.53 -21.98
CA ALA A 178 -13.06 -16.75 -21.66
C ALA A 178 -12.50 -15.45 -21.06
N ARG A 179 -12.60 -15.29 -19.73
CA ARG A 179 -12.23 -14.07 -19.04
C ARG A 179 -10.72 -13.90 -19.18
N ALA A 180 -10.35 -12.95 -20.04
CA ALA A 180 -9.04 -12.37 -20.29
C ALA A 180 -7.92 -12.85 -19.35
N ARG A 181 -7.19 -13.88 -19.76
CA ARG A 181 -5.91 -14.28 -19.12
C ARG A 181 -4.81 -13.22 -19.28
N VAL A 182 -5.02 -12.26 -20.17
CA VAL A 182 -4.08 -11.21 -20.62
C VAL A 182 -3.76 -10.14 -19.56
N GLY A 183 -4.51 -10.04 -18.46
CA GLY A 183 -4.30 -9.00 -17.43
C GLY A 183 -3.38 -9.37 -16.24
N ARG A 184 -2.93 -10.63 -16.10
CA ARG A 184 -2.19 -11.07 -14.90
C ARG A 184 -0.67 -10.95 -15.03
N THR A 185 -0.10 -11.32 -16.17
CA THR A 185 1.35 -11.31 -16.41
C THR A 185 1.90 -9.90 -16.59
N THR A 186 1.19 -9.05 -17.34
CA THR A 186 1.54 -7.63 -17.54
C THR A 186 1.62 -6.86 -16.23
N SER A 187 0.62 -7.04 -15.34
CA SER A 187 0.63 -6.42 -14.01
C SER A 187 1.79 -6.90 -13.13
N ALA A 188 2.22 -8.15 -13.26
CA ALA A 188 3.35 -8.69 -12.49
C ALA A 188 4.69 -8.12 -12.97
N VAL A 189 4.90 -8.04 -14.28
CA VAL A 189 6.09 -7.43 -14.88
C VAL A 189 6.23 -5.96 -14.48
N VAL A 190 5.13 -5.20 -14.55
CA VAL A 190 5.14 -3.79 -14.12
C VAL A 190 5.44 -3.65 -12.64
N SER A 191 4.91 -4.53 -11.78
CA SER A 191 5.25 -4.53 -10.36
C SER A 191 6.73 -4.83 -10.10
N VAL A 192 7.31 -5.81 -10.79
CA VAL A 192 8.75 -6.11 -10.68
C VAL A 192 9.58 -4.93 -11.17
N ALA A 193 9.20 -4.30 -12.28
CA ALA A 193 9.88 -3.12 -12.80
C ALA A 193 9.88 -1.97 -11.78
N TRP A 194 8.76 -1.70 -11.11
CA TRP A 194 8.69 -0.71 -10.04
C TRP A 194 9.58 -1.05 -8.84
N ILE A 195 9.67 -2.33 -8.46
CA ILE A 195 10.54 -2.77 -7.36
C ILE A 195 12.01 -2.53 -7.72
N VAL A 196 12.44 -2.94 -8.91
CA VAL A 196 13.81 -2.74 -9.38
C VAL A 196 14.14 -1.26 -9.45
N LEU A 197 13.24 -0.46 -10.05
CA LEU A 197 13.42 0.98 -10.16
C LEU A 197 13.50 1.66 -8.78
N ALA A 198 12.64 1.27 -7.83
CA ALA A 198 12.68 1.76 -6.46
C ALA A 198 14.02 1.44 -5.77
N LEU A 199 14.54 0.21 -5.94
CA LEU A 199 15.82 -0.17 -5.36
C LEU A 199 16.97 0.66 -5.95
N VAL A 200 17.06 0.77 -7.28
CA VAL A 200 18.13 1.52 -7.94
C VAL A 200 18.13 2.99 -7.50
N VAL A 201 16.97 3.64 -7.57
CA VAL A 201 16.85 5.05 -7.19
C VAL A 201 17.13 5.24 -5.70
N SER A 202 16.57 4.40 -4.83
CA SER A 202 16.76 4.51 -3.38
C SER A 202 18.21 4.31 -2.97
N THR A 203 18.88 3.29 -3.50
CA THR A 203 20.30 3.04 -3.24
C THR A 203 21.15 4.21 -3.71
N GLY A 204 20.92 4.71 -4.93
CA GLY A 204 21.68 5.85 -5.43
C GLY A 204 21.45 7.14 -4.63
N THR A 205 20.21 7.41 -4.18
CA THR A 205 19.93 8.53 -3.26
C THR A 205 20.71 8.39 -1.96
N VAL A 206 20.68 7.22 -1.31
CA VAL A 206 21.40 6.99 -0.04
C VAL A 206 22.91 7.13 -0.22
N VAL A 207 23.48 6.55 -1.28
CA VAL A 207 24.91 6.68 -1.60
C VAL A 207 25.29 8.15 -1.78
N LYS A 208 24.47 8.94 -2.48
CA LYS A 208 24.74 10.37 -2.66
C LYS A 208 24.69 11.14 -1.36
N VAL A 209 23.71 10.89 -0.51
CA VAL A 209 23.63 11.51 0.82
C VAL A 209 24.89 11.20 1.65
N VAL A 210 25.36 9.95 1.64
CA VAL A 210 26.58 9.54 2.36
C VAL A 210 27.83 10.22 1.79
N GLN A 211 28.00 10.23 0.46
CA GLN A 211 29.15 10.88 -0.19
C GLN A 211 29.19 12.39 0.07
N ILE A 212 28.04 13.05 0.07
CA ILE A 212 27.92 14.48 0.39
C ILE A 212 28.24 14.71 1.87
N GLY A 213 27.78 13.84 2.78
CA GLY A 213 28.11 13.90 4.20
C GLY A 213 29.60 13.77 4.48
N GLU A 214 30.27 12.78 3.87
CA GLU A 214 31.70 12.53 4.02
C GLU A 214 32.56 13.68 3.47
N SER A 215 32.19 14.23 2.32
CA SER A 215 32.89 15.40 1.77
C SER A 215 32.69 16.65 2.65
N GLY A 216 31.52 16.80 3.26
CA GLY A 216 31.22 17.91 4.17
C GLY A 216 31.99 17.81 5.49
N SER A 217 32.05 16.61 6.10
CA SER A 217 32.87 16.39 7.30
C SER A 217 34.36 16.60 7.01
N SER A 218 34.85 16.09 5.88
CA SER A 218 36.22 16.29 5.43
C SER A 218 36.56 17.77 5.23
N ALA A 219 35.66 18.55 4.64
CA ALA A 219 35.90 19.98 4.39
C ALA A 219 36.08 20.81 5.68
N VAL A 220 35.46 20.40 6.79
CA VAL A 220 35.51 21.13 8.07
C VAL A 220 36.61 20.60 8.99
N TRP A 221 36.78 19.27 9.04
CA TRP A 221 37.59 18.63 10.08
C TRP A 221 38.98 18.21 9.62
N GLN A 222 39.25 18.17 8.31
CA GLN A 222 40.56 17.73 7.84
C GLN A 222 41.66 18.70 8.30
N GLY A 223 42.61 18.19 9.09
CA GLY A 223 43.69 18.96 9.69
C GLY A 223 43.36 19.63 11.02
N SER A 224 42.14 19.46 11.55
CA SER A 224 41.65 20.10 12.77
C SER A 224 41.58 19.17 14.00
N PHE A 225 41.88 17.88 13.86
CA PHE A 225 41.86 16.91 14.96
C PHE A 225 43.19 16.16 15.11
N SER A 226 43.55 15.87 16.36
CA SER A 226 44.66 14.99 16.73
C SER A 226 44.12 13.58 17.02
N THR A 227 44.86 12.55 16.63
CA THR A 227 44.58 11.17 17.05
C THR A 227 45.05 10.91 18.47
N ASP A 228 46.05 11.66 18.93
CA ASP A 228 46.52 11.61 20.31
C ASP A 228 45.62 12.50 21.17
N PRO A 229 45.12 12.02 22.33
CA PRO A 229 44.38 12.84 23.28
C PRO A 229 45.21 14.06 23.68
N VAL A 230 44.58 15.23 23.70
CA VAL A 230 45.26 16.45 24.17
C VAL A 230 45.51 16.27 25.67
N GLU A 231 46.78 16.15 26.07
CA GLU A 231 47.14 16.17 27.50
C GLU A 231 46.74 17.55 28.04
N GLY A 232 45.78 17.55 28.98
CA GLY A 232 45.20 18.76 29.57
C GLY A 232 46.05 19.38 30.66
#